data_AF-A0A0C3HH77-F1
#
_entry.id   AF-A0A0C3HH77-F1
#
_cell.length_a   1.000
_cell.length_b   1.000
_cell.length_c   1.000
_cell.angle_alpha   90.00
_cell.angle_beta   90.00
_cell.angle_gamma   90.00
#
_symmetry.space_group_name_H-M   'P 1'
#
loop_
_entity.id
_entity.type
_entity.pdbx_description
1 polymer ?
#
loop_
_entity_poly.entity_id
_entity_poly.type
_entity_poly.pdbx_seq_one_letter_code
_entity_poly.pdbx_strand_id
1 'polypeptide(L)'
;MLFRPTKIFLSSSTALPPVLRLLRLFSTQPTLKQRAPGTTIPSTSIKIFSEIPALRQWRRKQLFDHRSVGLVPTMGALHEGHLSLIRMAAAENSAVVVSIYVNPTQFGVHEDLDKYPKTWEADCRMLRDLDRELASDGGNMGKIAAVFAPTTGTMYPSGRPTQEVNGHGSFVTITPVGSLLEGASRPTFFRGVATVCMKLFNIVMPERVYFGQKDVQQTVVVKKMVKDFCMDIQVCIGDTIREPDGLAMSSRNVYLGQRRRRVATVLRKALCVAEAAYTRGCRTRDELLGPANAMARLLLLEQLQLGHKERVEFEVDYISLADPETMEELENVDATRGAILSGAVRMLPITAAEEGEDLGVSGGPMVRLIDNIILKPVAVSDG
;
A
#
# COMPACT_ATOMS: atom_id res chain seq x y z
N MET A 1 -50.50 -53.37 4.46
CA MET A 1 -50.68 -53.51 2.99
C MET A 1 -49.40 -53.10 2.30
N LEU A 2 -48.92 -53.74 1.23
CA LEU A 2 -48.98 -55.16 0.81
C LEU A 2 -48.00 -55.27 -0.41
N PHE A 3 -46.99 -56.16 -0.39
CA PHE A 3 -46.22 -56.71 -1.55
C PHE A 3 -45.43 -55.70 -2.47
N ARG A 4 -44.11 -55.77 -2.79
CA ARG A 4 -43.07 -56.84 -2.92
C ARG A 4 -43.36 -57.88 -4.04
N PRO A 5 -42.36 -58.57 -4.65
CA PRO A 5 -41.11 -58.10 -5.30
C PRO A 5 -40.80 -58.91 -6.60
N THR A 6 -39.60 -58.78 -7.18
CA THR A 6 -38.95 -59.91 -7.90
C THR A 6 -37.41 -59.93 -7.82
N LYS A 7 -36.88 -61.15 -7.66
CA LYS A 7 -35.49 -61.61 -7.87
C LYS A 7 -35.58 -62.81 -8.88
N ILE A 8 -34.59 -63.65 -9.21
CA ILE A 8 -33.21 -63.96 -8.78
C ILE A 8 -32.48 -64.47 -10.07
N PHE A 9 -31.18 -64.31 -10.30
CA PHE A 9 -30.08 -65.30 -10.14
C PHE A 9 -28.84 -64.73 -10.90
N LEU A 10 -27.54 -64.81 -10.53
CA LEU A 10 -26.62 -65.69 -9.77
C LEU A 10 -25.64 -66.48 -10.68
N SER A 11 -24.41 -66.64 -10.16
CA SER A 11 -23.22 -67.37 -10.68
C SER A 11 -22.26 -66.56 -11.57
N SER A 12 -20.93 -66.72 -11.56
CA SER A 12 -19.89 -67.04 -10.54
C SER A 12 -18.57 -67.33 -11.28
N SER A 13 -17.42 -66.93 -10.71
CA SER A 13 -16.04 -67.33 -11.14
C SER A 13 -15.58 -66.76 -12.50
N THR A 14 -14.39 -66.16 -12.66
CA THR A 14 -13.04 -66.66 -12.33
C THR A 14 -12.03 -65.50 -12.15
N ALA A 15 -10.84 -65.79 -11.61
CA ALA A 15 -9.76 -64.81 -11.38
C ALA A 15 -8.59 -64.99 -12.37
N LEU A 16 -7.79 -63.93 -12.60
CA LEU A 16 -6.37 -63.93 -13.04
C LEU A 16 -5.77 -62.50 -12.81
N PRO A 17 -4.43 -62.32 -12.74
CA PRO A 17 -3.78 -61.29 -11.92
C PRO A 17 -3.37 -59.97 -12.64
N PRO A 18 -3.03 -58.89 -11.89
CA PRO A 18 -2.53 -57.66 -12.45
C PRO A 18 -1.03 -57.74 -12.85
N VAL A 19 -0.71 -57.27 -14.06
CA VAL A 19 0.67 -57.10 -14.54
C VAL A 19 1.21 -55.77 -14.01
N LEU A 20 2.29 -55.80 -13.22
CA LEU A 20 2.99 -54.58 -12.80
C LEU A 20 3.59 -53.86 -14.03
N ARG A 21 3.11 -52.65 -14.33
CA ARG A 21 3.77 -51.75 -15.28
C ARG A 21 4.50 -50.64 -14.52
N LEU A 22 5.81 -50.80 -14.39
CA LEU A 22 6.67 -49.91 -13.62
C LEU A 22 6.91 -48.57 -14.34
N LEU A 23 6.01 -47.60 -14.18
CA LEU A 23 6.21 -46.24 -14.69
C LEU A 23 6.92 -45.38 -13.63
N ARG A 24 8.22 -45.15 -13.85
CA ARG A 24 9.01 -44.17 -13.09
C ARG A 24 8.54 -42.76 -13.41
N LEU A 25 7.65 -42.21 -12.57
CA LEU A 25 7.37 -40.77 -12.56
C LEU A 25 8.51 -40.04 -11.83
N PHE A 26 9.36 -39.36 -12.59
CA PHE A 26 10.34 -38.42 -12.03
C PHE A 26 9.60 -37.19 -11.51
N SER A 27 9.25 -37.22 -10.22
CA SER A 27 8.68 -36.07 -9.52
C SER A 27 9.77 -35.06 -9.18
N THR A 28 10.01 -34.10 -10.08
CA THR A 28 10.81 -32.91 -9.77
C THR A 28 9.96 -31.87 -9.04
N GLN A 29 9.58 -32.16 -7.81
CA GLN A 29 9.03 -31.12 -6.93
C GLN A 29 10.17 -30.20 -6.46
N PRO A 30 10.09 -28.87 -6.66
CA PRO A 30 11.00 -27.95 -6.01
C PRO A 30 10.75 -28.01 -4.49
N THR A 31 11.80 -28.19 -3.72
CA THR A 31 11.73 -28.29 -2.26
C THR A 31 11.38 -26.94 -1.62
N LEU A 32 10.07 -26.68 -1.51
CA LEU A 32 9.54 -25.64 -0.63
C LEU A 32 9.97 -25.94 0.80
N LYS A 33 11.04 -25.28 1.27
CA LYS A 33 11.41 -25.27 2.69
C LYS A 33 10.23 -24.70 3.49
N GLN A 34 9.50 -25.58 4.18
CA GLN A 34 8.61 -25.16 5.26
C GLN A 34 9.44 -24.35 6.25
N ARG A 35 9.15 -23.05 6.37
CA ARG A 35 9.80 -22.19 7.36
C ARG A 35 9.28 -22.59 8.74
N ALA A 36 10.19 -22.93 9.65
CA ALA A 36 9.82 -23.37 11.00
C ALA A 36 9.06 -22.27 11.76
N PRO A 37 8.08 -22.63 12.62
CA PRO A 37 7.37 -21.67 13.45
C PRO A 37 8.33 -20.99 14.44
N GLY A 38 8.30 -19.66 14.51
CA GLY A 38 9.05 -18.89 15.50
C GLY A 38 10.47 -18.46 15.09
N THR A 39 10.71 -18.21 13.79
CA THR A 39 11.96 -17.54 13.36
C THR A 39 11.98 -16.07 13.81
N THR A 40 13.17 -15.51 14.05
CA THR A 40 13.38 -14.07 14.26
C THR A 40 14.16 -13.46 13.10
N ILE A 41 14.15 -12.13 12.96
CA ILE A 41 15.12 -11.45 12.09
C ILE A 41 16.52 -11.68 12.70
N PRO A 42 17.52 -12.12 11.91
CA PRO A 42 18.85 -12.45 12.43
C PRO A 42 19.48 -11.33 13.26
N SER A 43 20.02 -11.70 14.42
CA SER A 43 20.61 -10.78 15.42
C SER A 43 19.63 -9.76 16.03
N THR A 44 18.33 -10.09 16.10
CA THR A 44 17.29 -9.25 16.75
C THR A 44 16.36 -10.08 17.65
N SER A 45 15.50 -9.39 18.40
CA SER A 45 14.36 -10.00 19.09
C SER A 45 13.05 -10.01 18.28
N ILE A 46 13.06 -9.48 17.05
CA ILE A 46 11.87 -9.32 16.20
C ILE A 46 11.39 -10.68 15.72
N LYS A 47 10.17 -11.09 16.10
CA LYS A 47 9.58 -12.37 15.68
C LYS A 47 9.01 -12.29 14.27
N ILE A 48 9.07 -13.38 13.52
CA ILE A 48 8.50 -13.47 12.17
C ILE A 48 7.34 -14.47 12.20
N PHE A 49 6.15 -14.01 11.80
CA PHE A 49 4.95 -14.82 11.68
C PHE A 49 4.49 -14.87 10.22
N SER A 50 4.37 -16.07 9.65
CA SER A 50 3.61 -16.28 8.41
C SER A 50 2.16 -16.65 8.67
N GLU A 51 1.86 -17.28 9.82
CA GLU A 51 0.53 -17.86 10.12
C GLU A 51 -0.28 -17.06 11.14
N ILE A 52 -1.56 -16.88 10.83
CA ILE A 52 -2.53 -16.14 11.67
C ILE A 52 -2.67 -16.70 13.10
N PRO A 53 -2.78 -18.02 13.34
CA PRO A 53 -2.91 -18.56 14.69
C PRO A 53 -1.72 -18.24 15.60
N ALA A 54 -0.49 -18.29 15.05
CA ALA A 54 0.74 -18.02 15.81
C ALA A 54 0.84 -16.54 16.19
N LEU A 55 0.53 -15.62 15.26
CA LEU A 55 0.48 -14.19 15.54
C LEU A 55 -0.61 -13.85 16.57
N ARG A 56 -1.81 -14.42 16.46
CA ARG A 56 -2.90 -14.23 17.43
C ARG A 56 -2.53 -14.77 18.82
N GLN A 57 -1.82 -15.89 18.91
CA GLN A 57 -1.30 -16.40 20.19
C GLN A 57 -0.32 -15.40 20.83
N TRP A 58 0.58 -14.82 20.04
CA TRP A 58 1.50 -13.78 20.52
C TRP A 58 0.78 -12.50 20.94
N ARG A 59 -0.21 -12.02 20.16
CA ARG A 59 -1.00 -10.83 20.48
C ARG A 59 -1.77 -10.98 21.79
N ARG A 60 -2.41 -12.13 22.02
CA ARG A 60 -3.10 -12.41 23.29
C ARG A 60 -2.18 -12.25 24.49
N LYS A 61 -0.91 -12.66 24.39
CA LYS A 61 0.06 -12.41 25.46
C LYS A 61 0.32 -10.91 25.68
N GLN A 62 0.43 -10.11 24.61
CA GLN A 62 0.60 -8.66 24.78
C GLN A 62 -0.60 -8.03 25.51
N LEU A 63 -1.82 -8.47 25.18
CA LEU A 63 -3.04 -8.02 25.86
C LEU A 63 -3.08 -8.38 27.35
N PHE A 64 -2.75 -9.64 27.70
CA PHE A 64 -2.68 -10.06 29.12
C PHE A 64 -1.55 -9.37 29.90
N ASP A 65 -0.46 -8.99 29.23
CA ASP A 65 0.64 -8.24 29.82
C ASP A 65 0.36 -6.71 29.85
N HIS A 66 -0.87 -6.26 29.48
CA HIS A 66 -1.28 -4.84 29.34
C HIS A 66 -0.38 -4.00 28.41
N ARG A 67 0.19 -4.62 27.36
CA ARG A 67 1.08 -3.98 26.39
C ARG A 67 0.34 -3.58 25.12
N SER A 68 0.37 -2.28 24.81
CA SER A 68 -0.19 -1.74 23.56
C SER A 68 0.58 -2.20 22.33
N VAL A 69 -0.15 -2.39 21.24
CA VAL A 69 0.33 -2.87 19.94
C VAL A 69 0.00 -1.86 18.85
N GLY A 70 1.04 -1.24 18.30
CA GLY A 70 0.95 -0.45 17.08
C GLY A 70 1.13 -1.33 15.84
N LEU A 71 0.33 -1.10 14.79
CA LEU A 71 0.45 -1.77 13.50
C LEU A 71 0.92 -0.80 12.41
N VAL A 72 1.97 -1.17 11.68
CA VAL A 72 2.40 -0.49 10.44
C VAL A 72 2.17 -1.42 9.25
N PRO A 73 1.08 -1.22 8.47
CA PRO A 73 0.82 -2.03 7.28
C PRO A 73 1.72 -1.63 6.11
N THR A 74 2.49 -2.57 5.55
CA THR A 74 3.33 -2.34 4.36
C THR A 74 3.21 -3.47 3.33
N MET A 75 3.65 -3.20 2.11
CA MET A 75 3.85 -4.21 1.05
C MET A 75 5.30 -4.74 0.98
N GLY A 76 6.17 -4.38 1.92
CA GLY A 76 7.63 -4.53 1.76
C GLY A 76 8.21 -3.44 0.86
N ALA A 77 9.44 -3.63 0.37
CA ALA A 77 10.20 -2.60 -0.34
C ALA A 77 10.36 -1.33 0.52
N LEU A 78 10.87 -1.55 1.73
CA LEU A 78 10.94 -0.52 2.77
C LEU A 78 11.88 0.63 2.36
N HIS A 79 11.55 1.82 2.85
CA HIS A 79 12.26 3.07 2.62
C HIS A 79 12.04 3.99 3.82
N GLU A 80 12.70 5.15 3.89
CA GLU A 80 12.67 6.01 5.08
C GLU A 80 11.24 6.43 5.49
N GLY A 81 10.34 6.69 4.52
CA GLY A 81 8.92 6.93 4.79
C GLY A 81 8.14 5.76 5.43
N HIS A 82 8.66 4.52 5.41
CA HIS A 82 8.14 3.40 6.21
C HIS A 82 8.80 3.37 7.59
N LEU A 83 10.10 3.68 7.68
CA LEU A 83 10.84 3.68 8.94
C LEU A 83 10.34 4.79 9.88
N SER A 84 9.98 5.97 9.35
CA SER A 84 9.37 7.06 10.14
C SER A 84 8.05 6.65 10.80
N LEU A 85 7.19 5.89 10.10
CA LEU A 85 5.96 5.33 10.68
C LEU A 85 6.24 4.30 11.78
N ILE A 86 7.31 3.52 11.65
CA ILE A 86 7.74 2.56 12.68
C ILE A 86 8.29 3.29 13.91
N ARG A 87 9.03 4.39 13.74
CA ARG A 87 9.46 5.26 14.86
C ARG A 87 8.26 5.85 15.59
N MET A 88 7.31 6.44 14.86
CA MET A 88 6.07 6.96 15.43
C MET A 88 5.31 5.87 16.22
N ALA A 89 5.22 4.66 15.66
CA ALA A 89 4.60 3.52 16.34
C ALA A 89 5.36 3.06 17.60
N ALA A 90 6.69 3.14 17.62
CA ALA A 90 7.52 2.74 18.76
C ALA A 90 7.53 3.80 19.89
N ALA A 91 7.37 5.08 19.55
CA ALA A 91 7.18 6.15 20.51
C ALA A 91 5.83 6.05 21.25
N GLU A 92 4.78 5.56 20.59
CA GLU A 92 3.41 5.55 21.11
C GLU A 92 2.94 4.21 21.69
N ASN A 93 3.63 3.09 21.43
CA ASN A 93 3.19 1.74 21.80
C ASN A 93 4.30 0.85 22.34
N SER A 94 3.96 -0.06 23.26
CA SER A 94 4.92 -1.01 23.85
C SER A 94 5.51 -2.02 22.85
N ALA A 95 4.78 -2.34 21.77
CA ALA A 95 5.18 -3.30 20.75
C ALA A 95 4.68 -2.87 19.37
N VAL A 96 5.58 -2.87 18.37
CA VAL A 96 5.22 -2.60 16.97
C VAL A 96 5.16 -3.90 16.18
N VAL A 97 4.08 -4.06 15.42
CA VAL A 97 3.90 -5.09 14.39
C VAL A 97 4.02 -4.43 13.02
N VAL A 98 4.96 -4.88 12.19
CA VAL A 98 5.07 -4.46 10.80
C VAL A 98 4.48 -5.57 9.92
N SER A 99 3.48 -5.30 9.09
CA SER A 99 3.07 -6.29 8.08
C SER A 99 3.86 -6.08 6.80
N ILE A 100 4.33 -7.17 6.18
CA ILE A 100 4.96 -7.17 4.86
C ILE A 100 4.14 -8.12 3.99
N TYR A 101 3.19 -7.55 3.22
CA TYR A 101 2.32 -8.32 2.34
C TYR A 101 1.94 -7.53 1.09
N VAL A 102 2.45 -7.95 -0.08
CA VAL A 102 2.00 -7.43 -1.37
C VAL A 102 0.58 -7.95 -1.63
N ASN A 103 -0.42 -7.15 -1.26
CA ASN A 103 -1.82 -7.53 -1.37
C ASN A 103 -2.25 -7.64 -2.85
N PRO A 104 -2.62 -8.82 -3.36
CA PRO A 104 -2.97 -8.97 -4.76
C PRO A 104 -4.36 -8.43 -5.15
N THR A 105 -5.21 -8.02 -4.19
CA THR A 105 -6.56 -7.51 -4.50
C THR A 105 -6.64 -5.99 -4.67
N GLN A 106 -5.54 -5.27 -4.42
CA GLN A 106 -5.41 -3.82 -4.67
C GLN A 106 -4.59 -3.52 -5.93
N PHE A 107 -4.39 -4.53 -6.79
CA PHE A 107 -3.86 -4.36 -8.13
C PHE A 107 -4.99 -4.67 -9.12
N GLY A 108 -5.17 -3.80 -10.11
CA GLY A 108 -6.01 -4.07 -11.27
C GLY A 108 -5.36 -5.10 -12.22
N VAL A 109 -6.17 -5.66 -13.12
CA VAL A 109 -5.75 -6.75 -14.05
C VAL A 109 -4.50 -6.40 -14.90
N HIS A 110 -4.27 -5.11 -15.17
CA HIS A 110 -3.15 -4.60 -15.96
C HIS A 110 -2.09 -3.83 -15.12
N GLU A 111 -2.18 -3.88 -13.79
CA GLU A 111 -1.24 -3.18 -12.89
C GLU A 111 0.01 -4.00 -12.56
N ASP A 112 0.97 -3.37 -11.89
CA ASP A 112 2.37 -3.81 -11.75
C ASP A 112 2.61 -4.94 -10.72
N LEU A 113 1.63 -5.80 -10.43
CA LEU A 113 1.69 -6.83 -9.39
C LEU A 113 2.91 -7.76 -9.53
N ASP A 114 3.15 -8.29 -10.73
CA ASP A 114 4.26 -9.22 -10.98
C ASP A 114 5.62 -8.53 -10.97
N LYS A 115 5.65 -7.21 -11.21
CA LYS A 115 6.86 -6.38 -11.22
C LYS A 115 7.17 -5.78 -9.84
N TYR A 116 6.22 -5.77 -8.91
CA TYR A 116 6.38 -5.13 -7.59
C TYR A 116 7.63 -5.67 -6.85
N PRO A 117 8.49 -4.81 -6.27
CA PRO A 117 9.78 -5.25 -5.72
C PRO A 117 9.59 -6.20 -4.53
N LYS A 118 10.34 -7.30 -4.52
CA LYS A 118 10.32 -8.32 -3.45
C LYS A 118 11.69 -8.37 -2.79
N THR A 119 11.87 -7.56 -1.74
CA THR A 119 13.19 -7.19 -1.17
C THR A 119 13.39 -7.72 0.25
N TRP A 120 12.91 -8.94 0.54
CA TRP A 120 12.83 -9.51 1.89
C TRP A 120 14.12 -9.37 2.73
N GLU A 121 15.28 -9.69 2.15
CA GLU A 121 16.57 -9.59 2.83
C GLU A 121 16.98 -8.14 3.12
N ALA A 122 16.59 -7.18 2.29
CA ALA A 122 16.84 -5.76 2.51
C ALA A 122 15.87 -5.20 3.58
N ASP A 123 14.58 -5.51 3.46
CA ASP A 123 13.55 -5.13 4.44
C ASP A 123 13.93 -5.63 5.84
N CYS A 124 14.40 -6.88 5.96
CA CYS A 124 14.90 -7.45 7.23
C CYS A 124 16.15 -6.73 7.77
N ARG A 125 17.08 -6.28 6.92
CA ARG A 125 18.24 -5.48 7.37
C ARG A 125 17.80 -4.13 7.89
N MET A 126 16.93 -3.42 7.17
CA MET A 126 16.41 -2.12 7.58
C MET A 126 15.66 -2.20 8.91
N LEU A 127 14.83 -3.23 9.11
CA LEU A 127 14.15 -3.46 10.40
C LEU A 127 15.12 -3.80 11.53
N ARG A 128 16.17 -4.60 11.29
CA ARG A 128 17.24 -4.87 12.28
C ARG A 128 17.98 -3.60 12.67
N ASP A 129 18.33 -2.77 11.69
CA ASP A 129 19.15 -1.59 11.92
C ASP A 129 18.31 -0.48 12.60
N LEU A 130 17.01 -0.39 12.29
CA LEU A 130 16.05 0.43 13.04
C LEU A 130 15.78 -0.09 14.47
N ASP A 131 15.70 -1.41 14.72
CA ASP A 131 15.55 -1.97 16.08
C ASP A 131 16.72 -1.57 16.99
N ARG A 132 17.93 -1.43 16.41
CA ARG A 132 19.13 -0.93 17.10
C ARG A 132 19.07 0.58 17.35
N GLU A 133 18.64 1.35 16.35
CA GLU A 133 18.41 2.79 16.47
C GLU A 133 17.43 3.08 17.62
N LEU A 134 16.25 2.47 17.58
CA LEU A 134 15.20 2.58 18.60
C LEU A 134 15.67 2.14 19.98
N ALA A 135 16.48 1.09 20.08
CA ALA A 135 17.04 0.62 21.36
C ALA A 135 18.14 1.55 21.92
N SER A 136 18.76 2.39 21.10
CA SER A 136 19.73 3.40 21.52
C SER A 136 19.07 4.74 21.92
N ASP A 137 17.87 5.00 21.42
CA ASP A 137 17.06 6.17 21.76
C ASP A 137 16.19 5.88 23.00
N GLY A 138 16.65 6.41 24.14
CA GLY A 138 15.97 6.30 25.43
C GLY A 138 14.61 7.01 25.54
N GLY A 139 14.15 7.70 24.48
CA GLY A 139 12.80 8.28 24.40
C GLY A 139 11.70 7.28 23.98
N ASN A 140 12.05 6.10 23.47
CA ASN A 140 11.06 5.15 22.93
C ASN A 140 10.33 4.35 24.01
N MET A 141 8.99 4.32 23.93
CA MET A 141 8.14 3.48 24.81
C MET A 141 8.17 1.98 24.45
N GLY A 142 8.60 1.64 23.24
CA GLY A 142 8.60 0.27 22.75
C GLY A 142 9.59 0.02 21.62
N LYS A 143 9.36 -1.07 20.90
CA LYS A 143 10.27 -1.57 19.86
C LYS A 143 9.54 -2.38 18.79
N ILE A 144 10.26 -2.72 17.73
CA ILE A 144 9.79 -3.67 16.73
C ILE A 144 9.71 -5.05 17.39
N ALA A 145 8.49 -5.56 17.55
CA ALA A 145 8.25 -6.82 18.26
C ALA A 145 7.97 -7.98 17.31
N ALA A 146 7.33 -7.69 16.17
CA ALA A 146 7.00 -8.70 15.18
C ALA A 146 6.93 -8.16 13.74
N VAL A 147 7.26 -9.04 12.78
CA VAL A 147 6.89 -8.92 11.37
C VAL A 147 5.81 -9.96 11.06
N PHE A 148 4.71 -9.53 10.47
CA PHE A 148 3.71 -10.41 9.87
C PHE A 148 3.93 -10.48 8.35
N ALA A 149 4.46 -11.60 7.87
CA ALA A 149 4.76 -11.83 6.46
C ALA A 149 3.99 -13.07 5.94
N PRO A 150 2.66 -12.97 5.81
CA PRO A 150 1.81 -14.08 5.40
C PRO A 150 1.93 -14.41 3.91
N THR A 151 1.54 -15.64 3.55
CA THR A 151 1.30 -15.99 2.15
C THR A 151 -0.09 -15.52 1.71
N THR A 152 -0.32 -15.44 0.40
CA THR A 152 -1.67 -15.20 -0.13
C THR A 152 -2.66 -16.31 0.23
N GLY A 153 -2.21 -17.56 0.39
CA GLY A 153 -3.05 -18.64 0.91
C GLY A 153 -3.44 -18.42 2.37
N THR A 154 -2.51 -17.96 3.21
CA THR A 154 -2.80 -17.61 4.61
C THR A 154 -3.77 -16.44 4.71
N MET A 155 -3.60 -15.40 3.88
CA MET A 155 -4.52 -14.25 3.87
C MET A 155 -5.88 -14.61 3.28
N TYR A 156 -5.94 -15.45 2.24
CA TYR A 156 -7.16 -15.79 1.51
C TYR A 156 -7.38 -17.32 1.46
N PRO A 157 -7.78 -17.94 2.59
CA PRO A 157 -7.88 -19.40 2.71
C PRO A 157 -8.98 -20.00 1.82
N SER A 158 -10.00 -19.23 1.45
CA SER A 158 -11.05 -19.62 0.50
C SER A 158 -10.69 -19.35 -0.97
N GLY A 159 -9.42 -19.03 -1.26
CA GLY A 159 -8.96 -18.60 -2.59
C GLY A 159 -8.86 -17.08 -2.72
N ARG A 160 -7.96 -16.63 -3.61
CA ARG A 160 -7.73 -15.21 -3.92
C ARG A 160 -8.98 -14.62 -4.61
N PRO A 161 -9.58 -13.53 -4.11
CA PRO A 161 -10.64 -12.81 -4.81
C PRO A 161 -10.17 -12.27 -6.17
N THR A 162 -11.08 -12.20 -7.13
CA THR A 162 -10.78 -11.67 -8.47
C THR A 162 -10.48 -10.16 -8.43
N GLN A 163 -9.67 -9.72 -9.40
CA GLN A 163 -9.24 -8.33 -9.61
C GLN A 163 -10.26 -7.52 -10.41
N GLU A 164 -11.31 -8.15 -10.95
CA GLU A 164 -12.35 -7.52 -11.76
C GLU A 164 -13.28 -6.63 -10.94
N VAL A 165 -13.80 -5.55 -11.55
CA VAL A 165 -14.69 -4.60 -10.88
C VAL A 165 -15.93 -5.28 -10.30
N ASN A 166 -16.59 -6.16 -11.07
CA ASN A 166 -17.78 -6.89 -10.64
C ASN A 166 -17.49 -8.31 -10.15
N GLY A 167 -16.23 -8.61 -9.84
CA GLY A 167 -15.77 -9.95 -9.51
C GLY A 167 -16.26 -10.47 -8.15
N HIS A 168 -16.40 -11.78 -8.01
CA HIS A 168 -16.85 -12.44 -6.77
C HIS A 168 -15.76 -12.53 -5.69
N GLY A 169 -16.18 -12.40 -4.43
CA GLY A 169 -15.33 -12.54 -3.24
C GLY A 169 -15.90 -11.82 -2.02
N SER A 170 -15.30 -12.03 -0.85
CA SER A 170 -15.57 -11.23 0.34
C SER A 170 -14.74 -9.95 0.31
N PHE A 171 -15.40 -8.80 0.24
CA PHE A 171 -14.77 -7.48 0.13
C PHE A 171 -15.33 -6.51 1.17
N VAL A 172 -14.55 -5.47 1.46
CA VAL A 172 -14.99 -4.25 2.14
C VAL A 172 -14.88 -3.10 1.14
N THR A 173 -15.94 -2.29 1.04
CA THR A 173 -16.04 -1.12 0.16
C THR A 173 -16.52 0.07 0.96
N ILE A 174 -15.81 1.20 0.87
CA ILE A 174 -16.17 2.44 1.57
C ILE A 174 -16.61 3.46 0.52
N THR A 175 -17.90 3.77 0.49
CA THR A 175 -18.52 4.69 -0.48
C THR A 175 -18.92 6.01 0.18
N PRO A 176 -18.98 7.13 -0.58
CA PRO A 176 -18.51 7.30 -1.96
C PRO A 176 -16.98 7.45 -2.07
N VAL A 177 -16.28 7.73 -0.97
CA VAL A 177 -14.84 8.10 -0.93
C VAL A 177 -13.91 7.15 -1.71
N GLY A 178 -14.17 5.85 -1.73
CA GLY A 178 -13.36 4.85 -2.43
C GLY A 178 -13.53 4.80 -3.96
N SER A 179 -14.48 5.55 -4.53
CA SER A 179 -14.72 5.66 -5.98
C SER A 179 -14.39 7.03 -6.59
N LEU A 180 -14.00 8.01 -5.76
CA LEU A 180 -13.54 9.33 -6.21
C LEU A 180 -12.05 9.32 -6.56
N LEU A 181 -11.56 10.31 -7.32
CA LEU A 181 -10.13 10.59 -7.54
C LEU A 181 -9.28 9.33 -7.89
N GLU A 182 -8.35 8.89 -7.03
CA GLU A 182 -7.57 7.66 -7.26
C GLU A 182 -8.44 6.42 -7.49
N GLY A 183 -9.61 6.37 -6.84
CA GLY A 183 -10.60 5.31 -7.02
C GLY A 183 -11.30 5.34 -8.37
N ALA A 184 -11.44 6.53 -9.00
CA ALA A 184 -11.96 6.64 -10.35
C ALA A 184 -10.91 6.17 -11.38
N SER A 185 -9.64 6.59 -11.22
CA SER A 185 -8.54 6.12 -12.06
C SER A 185 -8.17 4.65 -11.82
N ARG A 186 -8.51 4.08 -10.64
CA ARG A 186 -8.18 2.70 -10.23
C ARG A 186 -9.38 2.00 -9.55
N PRO A 187 -10.43 1.61 -10.29
CA PRO A 187 -11.75 1.19 -9.75
C PRO A 187 -11.81 0.05 -8.73
N THR A 188 -10.74 -0.74 -8.57
CA THR A 188 -10.67 -1.83 -7.56
C THR A 188 -9.69 -1.57 -6.43
N PHE A 189 -8.91 -0.48 -6.49
CA PHE A 189 -7.80 -0.22 -5.57
C PHE A 189 -8.26 -0.12 -4.12
N PHE A 190 -9.15 0.83 -3.80
CA PHE A 190 -9.59 1.04 -2.42
C PHE A 190 -10.45 -0.08 -1.86
N ARG A 191 -11.19 -0.82 -2.70
CA ARG A 191 -11.81 -2.09 -2.30
C ARG A 191 -10.75 -3.09 -1.84
N GLY A 192 -9.68 -3.23 -2.62
CA GLY A 192 -8.53 -4.06 -2.28
C GLY A 192 -7.88 -3.66 -0.96
N VAL A 193 -7.60 -2.36 -0.79
CA VAL A 193 -6.99 -1.81 0.42
C VAL A 193 -7.89 -1.98 1.65
N ALA A 194 -9.15 -1.54 1.60
CA ALA A 194 -10.08 -1.67 2.72
C ALA A 194 -10.26 -3.15 3.12
N THR A 195 -10.34 -4.06 2.15
CA THR A 195 -10.42 -5.51 2.40
C THR A 195 -9.18 -6.04 3.12
N VAL A 196 -7.96 -5.68 2.70
CA VAL A 196 -6.75 -6.17 3.39
C VAL A 196 -6.53 -5.50 4.74
N CYS A 197 -6.84 -4.21 4.88
CA CYS A 197 -6.78 -3.49 6.16
C CYS A 197 -7.75 -4.10 7.17
N MET A 198 -9.02 -4.29 6.82
CA MET A 198 -10.01 -5.01 7.65
C MET A 198 -9.46 -6.35 8.15
N LYS A 199 -8.81 -7.13 7.27
CA LYS A 199 -8.24 -8.44 7.62
C LYS A 199 -7.05 -8.30 8.56
N LEU A 200 -6.11 -7.40 8.28
CA LEU A 200 -4.97 -7.13 9.15
C LEU A 200 -5.42 -6.64 10.54
N PHE A 201 -6.45 -5.79 10.62
CA PHE A 201 -6.98 -5.27 11.87
C PHE A 201 -7.62 -6.40 12.69
N ASN A 202 -8.39 -7.28 12.06
CA ASN A 202 -8.94 -8.49 12.71
C ASN A 202 -7.89 -9.55 13.06
N ILE A 203 -6.72 -9.56 12.41
CA ILE A 203 -5.62 -10.51 12.69
C ILE A 203 -4.75 -10.01 13.85
N VAL A 204 -4.36 -8.74 13.80
CA VAL A 204 -3.40 -8.09 14.73
C VAL A 204 -4.09 -7.51 15.96
N MET A 205 -5.34 -7.05 15.82
CA MET A 205 -6.12 -6.33 16.84
C MET A 205 -5.29 -5.23 17.53
N PRO A 206 -4.76 -4.24 16.79
CA PRO A 206 -3.92 -3.19 17.34
C PRO A 206 -4.75 -2.07 17.99
N GLU A 207 -4.22 -1.43 19.03
CA GLU A 207 -4.80 -0.19 19.57
C GLU A 207 -4.58 0.99 18.61
N ARG A 208 -3.48 0.98 17.83
CA ARG A 208 -3.12 2.05 16.87
C ARG A 208 -2.64 1.51 15.54
N VAL A 209 -2.99 2.18 14.45
CA VAL A 209 -2.50 1.87 13.11
C VAL A 209 -1.90 3.09 12.42
N TYR A 210 -0.76 2.93 11.77
CA TYR A 210 0.04 4.00 11.20
C TYR A 210 0.04 3.96 9.67
N PHE A 211 -0.31 5.07 9.04
CA PHE A 211 -0.29 5.25 7.59
C PHE A 211 0.41 6.55 7.21
N GLY A 212 1.11 6.56 6.08
CA GLY A 212 1.75 7.76 5.54
C GLY A 212 0.74 8.69 4.84
N GLN A 213 0.85 10.00 5.09
CA GLN A 213 0.03 11.02 4.44
C GLN A 213 0.15 10.99 2.90
N LYS A 214 1.27 10.50 2.35
CA LYS A 214 1.53 10.43 0.89
C LYS A 214 0.36 9.82 0.10
N ASP A 215 -0.26 8.78 0.64
CA ASP A 215 -1.41 8.10 0.05
C ASP A 215 -2.70 8.66 0.67
N VAL A 216 -2.90 9.98 0.59
CA VAL A 216 -3.85 10.72 1.45
C VAL A 216 -5.28 10.18 1.41
N GLN A 217 -5.79 9.86 0.22
CA GLN A 217 -7.13 9.29 0.07
C GLN A 217 -7.24 7.91 0.74
N GLN A 218 -6.17 7.12 0.76
CA GLN A 218 -6.11 5.87 1.53
C GLN A 218 -6.31 6.15 3.03
N THR A 219 -5.72 7.22 3.55
CA THR A 219 -5.87 7.59 4.96
C THR A 219 -7.32 7.97 5.28
N VAL A 220 -8.01 8.68 4.38
CA VAL A 220 -9.43 9.03 4.55
C VAL A 220 -10.33 7.79 4.44
N VAL A 221 -10.09 6.93 3.45
CA VAL A 221 -10.79 5.62 3.31
C VAL A 221 -10.65 4.78 4.58
N VAL A 222 -9.44 4.68 5.15
CA VAL A 222 -9.20 3.91 6.38
C VAL A 222 -9.82 4.57 7.61
N LYS A 223 -9.70 5.90 7.78
CA LYS A 223 -10.37 6.63 8.87
C LYS A 223 -11.89 6.43 8.83
N LYS A 224 -12.49 6.54 7.64
CA LYS A 224 -13.93 6.31 7.44
C LYS A 224 -14.31 4.85 7.67
N MET A 225 -13.50 3.88 7.23
CA MET A 225 -13.72 2.45 7.55
C MET A 225 -13.70 2.18 9.06
N VAL A 226 -12.72 2.72 9.79
CA VAL A 226 -12.61 2.55 11.25
C VAL A 226 -13.83 3.15 11.96
N LYS A 227 -14.25 4.36 11.56
CA LYS A 227 -15.45 5.03 12.09
C LYS A 227 -16.74 4.26 11.78
N ASP A 228 -17.00 3.97 10.51
CA ASP A 228 -18.27 3.40 10.05
C ASP A 228 -18.48 1.94 10.51
N PHE A 229 -17.41 1.19 10.74
CA PHE A 229 -17.45 -0.17 11.31
C PHE A 229 -17.21 -0.21 12.83
N CYS A 230 -17.24 0.95 13.51
CA CYS A 230 -17.09 1.07 14.97
C CYS A 230 -15.86 0.34 15.55
N MET A 231 -14.71 0.44 14.86
CA MET A 231 -13.47 -0.22 15.30
C MET A 231 -12.77 0.59 16.38
N ASP A 232 -12.43 -0.05 17.49
CA ASP A 232 -11.62 0.51 18.58
C ASP A 232 -10.13 0.54 18.19
N ILE A 233 -9.79 1.40 17.21
CA ILE A 233 -8.45 1.56 16.64
C ILE A 233 -8.19 3.05 16.36
N GLN A 234 -7.14 3.62 16.92
CA GLN A 234 -6.69 4.96 16.57
C GLN A 234 -5.92 4.94 15.24
N VAL A 235 -6.33 5.74 14.25
CA VAL A 235 -5.63 5.87 12.97
C VAL A 235 -4.66 7.06 13.02
N CYS A 236 -3.37 6.75 13.22
CA CYS A 236 -2.29 7.72 13.25
C CYS A 236 -1.73 7.96 11.84
N ILE A 237 -1.57 9.24 11.46
CA ILE A 237 -1.05 9.63 10.15
C ILE A 237 0.32 10.27 10.33
N GLY A 238 1.35 9.71 9.67
CA GLY A 238 2.68 10.30 9.63
C GLY A 238 2.90 11.12 8.36
N ASP A 239 3.68 12.20 8.46
CA ASP A 239 3.96 13.11 7.34
C ASP A 239 4.63 12.41 6.14
N THR A 240 4.43 12.98 4.95
CA THR A 240 5.09 12.52 3.72
C THR A 240 6.59 12.80 3.78
N ILE A 241 7.40 11.76 3.98
CA ILE A 241 8.86 11.86 3.84
C ILE A 241 9.23 12.07 2.35
N ARG A 242 10.16 12.99 2.12
CA ARG A 242 10.58 13.45 0.79
C ARG A 242 12.08 13.30 0.60
N GLU A 243 12.49 13.08 -0.65
CA GLU A 243 13.88 13.22 -1.09
C GLU A 243 14.31 14.71 -1.03
N PRO A 244 15.62 15.04 -1.05
CA PRO A 244 16.10 16.42 -0.82
C PRO A 244 15.57 17.49 -1.80
N ASP A 245 15.11 17.10 -2.99
CA ASP A 245 14.49 17.98 -3.98
C ASP A 245 12.95 18.07 -3.86
N GLY A 246 12.38 17.47 -2.81
CA GLY A 246 10.96 17.49 -2.51
C GLY A 246 10.14 16.37 -3.12
N LEU A 247 10.71 15.46 -3.93
CA LEU A 247 9.97 14.30 -4.43
C LEU A 247 9.50 13.41 -3.27
N ALA A 248 8.22 13.06 -3.23
CA ALA A 248 7.70 12.12 -2.23
C ALA A 248 8.36 10.74 -2.38
N MET A 249 8.87 10.18 -1.28
CA MET A 249 9.51 8.86 -1.32
C MET A 249 8.50 7.76 -1.65
N SER A 250 8.86 6.88 -2.58
CA SER A 250 8.04 5.75 -2.99
C SER A 250 8.90 4.60 -3.47
N SER A 251 8.50 3.35 -3.16
CA SER A 251 9.12 2.16 -3.74
C SER A 251 9.07 2.11 -5.27
N ARG A 252 8.20 2.91 -5.92
CA ARG A 252 8.14 3.06 -7.38
C ARG A 252 9.17 4.04 -7.96
N ASN A 253 9.87 4.85 -7.16
CA ASN A 253 10.86 5.81 -7.67
C ASN A 253 12.05 5.11 -8.35
N VAL A 254 12.35 3.86 -7.97
CA VAL A 254 13.40 3.01 -8.57
C VAL A 254 13.18 2.71 -10.06
N TYR A 255 11.95 2.88 -10.56
CA TYR A 255 11.63 2.67 -11.96
C TYR A 255 11.91 3.88 -12.84
N LEU A 256 12.14 5.08 -12.28
CA LEU A 256 12.20 6.32 -13.06
C LEU A 256 13.46 6.40 -13.95
N GLY A 257 14.60 5.94 -13.44
CA GLY A 257 15.90 6.20 -14.04
C GLY A 257 16.30 7.68 -13.96
N GLN A 258 17.57 7.98 -14.23
CA GLN A 258 18.14 9.31 -14.01
C GLN A 258 17.44 10.45 -14.78
N ARG A 259 16.97 10.21 -16.02
CA ARG A 259 16.32 11.23 -16.85
C ARG A 259 14.96 11.63 -16.28
N ARG A 260 14.07 10.65 -16.04
CA ARG A 260 12.70 10.93 -15.54
C ARG A 260 12.70 11.33 -14.08
N ARG A 261 13.66 10.85 -13.27
CA ARG A 261 13.83 11.29 -11.87
C ARG A 261 14.04 12.80 -11.76
N ARG A 262 14.74 13.44 -12.71
CA ARG A 262 14.94 14.91 -12.74
C ARG A 262 13.63 15.70 -12.94
N VAL A 263 12.64 15.11 -13.63
CA VAL A 263 11.35 15.76 -13.97
C VAL A 263 10.22 15.36 -13.00
N ALA A 264 10.40 14.28 -12.22
CA ALA A 264 9.41 13.72 -11.30
C ALA A 264 8.85 14.70 -10.24
N THR A 265 9.53 15.82 -9.97
CA THR A 265 9.05 16.88 -9.07
C THR A 265 7.93 17.76 -9.65
N VAL A 266 7.54 17.55 -10.93
CA VAL A 266 6.47 18.31 -11.62
C VAL A 266 5.18 18.44 -10.81
N LEU A 267 4.70 17.34 -10.23
CA LEU A 267 3.47 17.34 -9.44
C LEU A 267 3.63 18.13 -8.13
N ARG A 268 4.76 17.96 -7.42
CA ARG A 268 5.04 18.75 -6.21
C ARG A 268 5.10 20.25 -6.52
N LYS A 269 5.76 20.64 -7.62
CA LYS A 269 5.81 22.04 -8.08
C LYS A 269 4.42 22.61 -8.34
N ALA A 270 3.56 21.88 -9.04
CA ALA A 270 2.18 22.30 -9.30
C ALA A 270 1.37 22.46 -8.00
N LEU A 271 1.44 21.49 -7.09
CA LEU A 271 0.75 21.55 -5.79
C LEU A 271 1.26 22.70 -4.92
N CYS A 272 2.57 22.97 -4.87
CA CYS A 272 3.14 24.14 -4.17
C CYS A 272 2.58 25.47 -4.68
N VAL A 273 2.27 25.59 -5.97
CA VAL A 273 1.71 26.84 -6.54
C VAL A 273 0.27 27.06 -6.03
N ALA A 274 -0.54 26.01 -5.94
CA ALA A 274 -1.87 26.07 -5.32
C ALA A 274 -1.79 26.34 -3.81
N GLU A 275 -0.86 25.68 -3.09
CA GLU A 275 -0.59 25.94 -1.67
C GLU A 275 -0.25 27.42 -1.43
N ALA A 276 0.65 27.99 -2.23
CA ALA A 276 1.02 29.40 -2.13
C ALA A 276 -0.14 30.35 -2.47
N ALA A 277 -1.05 29.97 -3.39
CA ALA A 277 -2.26 30.74 -3.64
C ALA A 277 -3.21 30.71 -2.43
N TYR A 278 -3.40 29.55 -1.80
CA TYR A 278 -4.18 29.42 -0.57
C TYR A 278 -3.60 30.26 0.57
N THR A 279 -2.27 30.25 0.78
CA THR A 279 -1.61 31.09 1.79
C THR A 279 -1.79 32.59 1.53
N ARG A 280 -1.94 33.02 0.27
CA ARG A 280 -2.25 34.42 -0.10
C ARG A 280 -3.72 34.81 0.06
N GLY A 281 -4.59 33.89 0.47
CA GLY A 281 -6.01 34.17 0.72
C GLY A 281 -6.98 33.68 -0.35
N CYS A 282 -6.51 33.10 -1.46
CA CYS A 282 -7.38 32.49 -2.48
C CYS A 282 -8.17 31.31 -1.90
N ARG A 283 -9.45 31.18 -2.25
CA ARG A 283 -10.34 30.14 -1.70
C ARG A 283 -11.17 29.41 -2.74
N THR A 284 -11.36 29.98 -3.93
CA THR A 284 -12.09 29.32 -5.01
C THR A 284 -11.22 28.26 -5.68
N ARG A 285 -11.87 27.26 -6.28
CA ARG A 285 -11.20 26.18 -7.02
C ARG A 285 -10.31 26.70 -8.15
N ASP A 286 -10.77 27.67 -8.92
CA ASP A 286 -10.04 28.22 -10.06
C ASP A 286 -8.81 29.03 -9.66
N GLU A 287 -8.87 29.83 -8.59
CA GLU A 287 -7.71 30.57 -8.07
C GLU A 287 -6.58 29.64 -7.58
N LEU A 288 -6.93 28.45 -7.09
CA LEU A 288 -5.98 27.47 -6.58
C LEU A 288 -5.48 26.55 -7.70
N LEU A 289 -6.39 25.91 -8.45
CA LEU A 289 -6.06 24.90 -9.45
C LEU A 289 -5.64 25.50 -10.79
N GLY A 290 -6.10 26.70 -11.17
CA GLY A 290 -5.69 27.36 -12.42
C GLY A 290 -4.18 27.56 -12.48
N PRO A 291 -3.55 28.23 -11.50
CA PRO A 291 -2.10 28.37 -11.40
C PRO A 291 -1.32 27.05 -11.32
N ALA A 292 -1.84 26.04 -10.60
CA ALA A 292 -1.21 24.72 -10.53
C ALA A 292 -1.20 23.99 -11.87
N ASN A 293 -2.34 24.01 -12.60
CA ASN A 293 -2.44 23.46 -13.94
C ASN A 293 -1.55 24.21 -14.95
N ALA A 294 -1.44 25.54 -14.83
CA ALA A 294 -0.53 26.34 -15.63
C ALA A 294 0.94 25.95 -15.41
N MET A 295 1.35 25.73 -14.15
CA MET A 295 2.70 25.25 -13.79
C MET A 295 2.98 23.87 -14.40
N ALA A 296 2.04 22.91 -14.30
CA ALA A 296 2.22 21.59 -14.90
C ALA A 296 2.33 21.65 -16.44
N ARG A 297 1.54 22.51 -17.09
CA ARG A 297 1.61 22.75 -18.55
C ARG A 297 2.91 23.42 -18.97
N LEU A 298 3.42 24.39 -18.21
CA LEU A 298 4.70 25.04 -18.47
C LEU A 298 5.85 24.03 -18.46
N LEU A 299 5.91 23.19 -17.43
CA LEU A 299 6.94 22.14 -17.30
C LEU A 299 6.84 21.09 -18.42
N LEU A 300 5.64 20.82 -18.96
CA LEU A 300 5.47 19.97 -20.13
C LEU A 300 5.99 20.65 -21.41
N LEU A 301 5.71 21.95 -21.59
CA LEU A 301 6.21 22.73 -22.73
C LEU A 301 7.74 22.85 -22.71
N GLU A 302 8.36 22.99 -21.54
CA GLU A 302 9.82 22.92 -21.39
C GLU A 302 10.39 21.58 -21.90
N GLN A 303 9.75 20.45 -21.58
CA GLN A 303 10.17 19.15 -22.10
C GLN A 303 9.94 19.00 -23.61
N LEU A 304 8.89 19.62 -24.17
CA LEU A 304 8.62 19.60 -25.61
C LEU A 304 9.60 20.47 -26.43
N GLN A 305 10.32 21.40 -25.79
CA GLN A 305 11.40 22.17 -26.43
C GLN A 305 12.73 21.39 -26.49
N LEU A 306 12.89 20.32 -25.69
CA LEU A 306 14.08 19.47 -25.68
C LEU A 306 14.07 18.45 -26.82
N GLY A 307 15.26 18.02 -27.24
CA GLY A 307 15.40 16.93 -28.21
C GLY A 307 14.84 15.61 -27.68
N HIS A 308 14.47 14.69 -28.58
CA HIS A 308 13.96 13.35 -28.21
C HIS A 308 14.89 12.59 -27.24
N LYS A 309 16.21 12.83 -27.34
CA LYS A 309 17.25 12.24 -26.48
C LYS A 309 17.40 12.89 -25.10
N GLU A 310 16.67 13.96 -24.81
CA GLU A 310 16.78 14.70 -23.55
C GLU A 310 15.45 14.86 -22.84
N ARG A 311 14.35 14.93 -23.60
CA ARG A 311 13.00 15.12 -23.06
C ARG A 311 12.50 13.94 -22.23
N VAL A 312 11.60 14.27 -21.30
CA VAL A 312 10.75 13.35 -20.56
C VAL A 312 9.30 13.63 -20.91
N GLU A 313 8.59 12.60 -21.36
CA GLU A 313 7.15 12.69 -21.62
C GLU A 313 6.38 12.27 -20.36
N PHE A 314 5.35 13.05 -20.01
CA PHE A 314 4.50 12.76 -18.87
C PHE A 314 3.06 13.25 -19.10
N GLU A 315 2.10 12.57 -18.47
CA GLU A 315 0.67 12.91 -18.51
C GLU A 315 0.19 13.26 -17.10
N VAL A 316 -0.49 14.39 -16.92
CA VAL A 316 -1.23 14.67 -15.68
C VAL A 316 -2.51 13.83 -15.71
N ASP A 317 -2.66 12.92 -14.75
CA ASP A 317 -3.84 12.05 -14.59
C ASP A 317 -4.98 12.87 -13.97
N TYR A 318 -4.67 13.58 -12.86
CA TYR A 318 -5.51 14.66 -12.31
C TYR A 318 -4.71 15.58 -11.38
N ILE A 319 -5.23 16.79 -11.13
CA ILE A 319 -4.92 17.63 -9.96
C ILE A 319 -6.25 18.10 -9.41
N SER A 320 -6.48 17.90 -8.11
CA SER A 320 -7.77 18.07 -7.44
C SER A 320 -7.63 18.88 -6.14
N LEU A 321 -8.72 19.56 -5.79
CA LEU A 321 -8.97 20.24 -4.52
C LEU A 321 -10.20 19.59 -3.90
N ALA A 322 -10.04 18.95 -2.74
CA ALA A 322 -11.07 18.10 -2.15
C ALA A 322 -11.26 18.32 -0.65
N ASP A 323 -12.44 17.95 -0.15
CA ASP A 323 -12.80 17.94 1.26
C ASP A 323 -11.91 16.98 2.06
N PRO A 324 -11.41 17.37 3.25
CA PRO A 324 -10.48 16.54 4.01
C PRO A 324 -11.10 15.28 4.66
N GLU A 325 -12.42 15.17 4.70
CA GLU A 325 -13.17 14.05 5.28
C GLU A 325 -13.93 13.23 4.25
N THR A 326 -14.50 13.85 3.20
CA THR A 326 -15.28 13.14 2.18
C THR A 326 -14.48 12.81 0.91
N MET A 327 -13.40 13.55 0.64
CA MET A 327 -12.67 13.60 -0.64
C MET A 327 -13.53 14.01 -1.86
N GLU A 328 -14.71 14.60 -1.62
CA GLU A 328 -15.50 15.23 -2.68
C GLU A 328 -14.81 16.54 -3.10
N GLU A 329 -14.86 16.84 -4.41
CA GLU A 329 -14.17 18.02 -4.93
C GLU A 329 -14.88 19.31 -4.53
N LEU A 330 -14.09 20.32 -4.16
CA LEU A 330 -14.59 21.59 -3.63
C LEU A 330 -14.52 22.69 -4.69
N GLU A 331 -15.62 23.42 -4.86
CA GLU A 331 -15.62 24.71 -5.59
C GLU A 331 -15.06 25.85 -4.75
N ASN A 332 -15.16 25.75 -3.42
CA ASN A 332 -14.67 26.75 -2.46
C ASN A 332 -14.12 26.06 -1.20
N VAL A 333 -12.99 26.53 -0.68
CA VAL A 333 -12.42 26.05 0.58
C VAL A 333 -13.04 26.77 1.78
N ASP A 334 -13.68 26.02 2.67
CA ASP A 334 -14.01 26.47 4.01
C ASP A 334 -12.70 26.72 4.79
N ALA A 335 -12.43 27.98 5.13
CA ALA A 335 -11.22 28.38 5.82
C ALA A 335 -11.08 27.76 7.23
N THR A 336 -12.18 27.35 7.86
CA THR A 336 -12.19 26.72 9.20
C THR A 336 -11.88 25.22 9.16
N ARG A 337 -12.09 24.56 8.02
CA ARG A 337 -11.84 23.12 7.81
C ARG A 337 -10.58 22.85 6.98
N GLY A 338 -10.18 23.80 6.13
CA GLY A 338 -9.11 23.60 5.17
C GLY A 338 -9.53 22.69 4.01
N ALA A 339 -8.55 22.15 3.28
CA ALA A 339 -8.80 21.27 2.13
C ALA A 339 -7.59 20.38 1.84
N ILE A 340 -7.75 19.43 0.91
CA ILE A 340 -6.67 18.59 0.41
C ILE A 340 -6.43 18.91 -1.06
N LEU A 341 -5.22 19.36 -1.38
CA LEU A 341 -4.71 19.33 -2.74
C LEU A 341 -4.10 17.95 -2.97
N SER A 342 -4.49 17.27 -4.04
CA SER A 342 -3.87 15.99 -4.42
C SER A 342 -3.79 15.86 -5.93
N GLY A 343 -2.90 15.00 -6.42
CA GLY A 343 -2.84 14.72 -7.84
C GLY A 343 -2.02 13.49 -8.17
N ALA A 344 -2.02 13.17 -9.46
CA ALA A 344 -1.26 12.07 -10.01
C ALA A 344 -0.69 12.41 -11.39
N VAL A 345 0.52 11.92 -11.66
CA VAL A 345 1.23 12.12 -12.94
C VAL A 345 1.82 10.79 -13.41
N ARG A 346 1.66 10.48 -14.69
CA ARG A 346 2.22 9.29 -15.34
C ARG A 346 3.51 9.70 -16.06
N MET A 347 4.65 9.26 -15.55
CA MET A 347 5.93 9.40 -16.22
C MET A 347 6.03 8.30 -17.28
N LEU A 348 5.99 8.64 -18.56
CA LEU A 348 5.97 7.65 -19.65
C LEU A 348 7.34 6.96 -19.80
N PRO A 349 7.43 5.78 -20.44
CA PRO A 349 8.71 5.14 -20.77
C PRO A 349 9.56 6.03 -21.68
N ILE A 350 10.89 5.96 -21.55
CA ILE A 350 11.81 6.63 -22.49
C ILE A 350 11.82 5.87 -23.82
N THR A 351 11.49 6.55 -24.91
CA THR A 351 11.41 5.97 -26.27
C THR A 351 12.69 6.16 -27.08
N ALA A 352 13.51 7.17 -26.74
CA ALA A 352 14.82 7.45 -27.34
C ALA A 352 15.89 7.43 -26.24
N ALA A 353 16.15 6.23 -25.73
CA ALA A 353 17.21 5.95 -24.77
C ALA A 353 18.58 5.97 -25.45
N GLU A 354 19.61 6.37 -24.71
CA GLU A 354 21.00 6.26 -25.16
C GLU A 354 21.65 4.94 -24.67
N GLU A 355 22.73 4.53 -25.33
CA GLU A 355 23.44 3.30 -24.96
C GLU A 355 24.06 3.47 -23.55
N GLY A 356 23.75 2.52 -22.65
CA GLY A 356 24.19 2.56 -21.26
C GLY A 356 23.40 3.51 -20.35
N GLU A 357 22.31 4.13 -20.81
CA GLU A 357 21.50 5.02 -19.98
C GLU A 357 20.78 4.28 -18.84
N ASP A 358 20.78 4.89 -17.64
CA ASP A 358 19.93 4.46 -16.53
C ASP A 358 18.46 4.81 -16.77
N LEU A 359 17.71 3.82 -17.28
CA LEU A 359 16.26 3.87 -17.45
C LEU A 359 15.49 3.50 -16.17
N GLY A 360 16.19 3.09 -15.11
CA GLY A 360 15.61 2.52 -13.89
C GLY A 360 15.32 1.01 -13.99
N VAL A 361 14.84 0.44 -12.89
CA VAL A 361 14.58 -0.99 -12.76
C VAL A 361 13.56 -1.48 -13.81
N SER A 362 13.73 -2.73 -14.26
CA SER A 362 12.85 -3.39 -15.24
C SER A 362 12.71 -2.66 -16.59
N GLY A 363 13.76 -1.95 -17.02
CA GLY A 363 13.79 -1.23 -18.30
C GLY A 363 12.95 0.05 -18.31
N GLY A 364 12.63 0.60 -17.13
CA GLY A 364 11.93 1.86 -17.02
C GLY A 364 10.47 1.84 -17.50
N PRO A 365 9.57 1.04 -16.91
CA PRO A 365 8.14 1.06 -17.23
C PRO A 365 7.50 2.44 -16.98
N MET A 366 6.25 2.63 -17.40
CA MET A 366 5.45 3.80 -17.02
C MET A 366 5.32 3.85 -15.49
N VAL A 367 5.55 5.02 -14.89
CA VAL A 367 5.48 5.22 -13.44
C VAL A 367 4.39 6.23 -13.12
N ARG A 368 3.31 5.79 -12.48
CA ARG A 368 2.27 6.69 -11.94
C ARG A 368 2.68 7.15 -10.53
N LEU A 369 3.09 8.41 -10.43
CA LEU A 369 3.45 9.09 -9.20
C LEU A 369 2.22 9.81 -8.63
N ILE A 370 2.13 9.89 -7.30
CA ILE A 370 1.09 10.64 -6.58
C ILE A 370 1.73 11.51 -5.51
N ASP A 371 1.11 12.65 -5.21
CA ASP A 371 1.52 13.56 -4.14
C ASP A 371 0.31 14.37 -3.64
N ASN A 372 0.44 14.98 -2.46
CA ASN A 372 -0.61 15.81 -1.85
C ASN A 372 -0.05 16.89 -0.92
N ILE A 373 -0.92 17.84 -0.59
CA ILE A 373 -0.74 18.90 0.40
C ILE A 373 -2.03 19.05 1.19
N ILE A 374 -1.93 19.06 2.52
CA ILE A 374 -3.04 19.40 3.41
C ILE A 374 -3.03 20.91 3.63
N LEU A 375 -4.01 21.61 3.04
CA LEU A 375 -4.25 23.02 3.31
C LEU A 375 -4.90 23.11 4.70
N LYS A 376 -4.11 23.54 5.70
CA LYS A 376 -4.57 23.64 7.09
C LYS A 376 -5.63 24.73 7.24
N PRO A 377 -6.58 24.59 8.19
CA PRO A 377 -7.45 25.68 8.60
C PRO A 377 -6.67 26.96 8.89
N VAL A 378 -7.23 28.10 8.49
CA VAL A 378 -6.76 29.40 8.96
C VAL A 378 -7.45 29.67 10.29
N ALA A 379 -6.67 29.94 11.33
CA ALA A 379 -7.22 30.35 12.61
C ALA A 379 -8.08 31.60 12.40
N VAL A 380 -9.35 31.54 12.80
CA VAL A 380 -10.18 32.74 12.89
C VAL A 380 -9.57 33.59 13.99
N SER A 381 -9.01 34.73 13.62
CA SER A 381 -8.68 35.77 14.59
C SER A 381 -10.01 36.33 15.10
N ASP A 382 -10.37 35.99 16.34
CA ASP A 382 -11.47 36.65 17.04
C ASP A 382 -11.20 38.17 17.04
N GLY A 383 -12.13 38.92 16.44
CA GLY A 383 -12.01 40.37 16.19
C GLY A 383 -12.77 41.22 17.21
#